data_AF-A0A842UTN7-F1
#
_entry.id   AF-A0A842UTN7-F1
#
_cell.length_a   1.000
_cell.length_b   1.000
_cell.length_c   1.000
_cell.angle_alpha   90.00
_cell.angle_beta   90.00
_cell.angle_gamma   90.00
#
_symmetry.space_group_name_H-M   'P 1'
#
loop_
_entity.id
_entity.type
_entity.pdbx_description
1 polymer ?
#
loop_
_entity_poly.entity_id
_entity_poly.type
_entity_poly.pdbx_seq_one_letter_code
_entity_poly.pdbx_strand_id
1 'polypeptide(L)'
;MVHPRVRKFIDESGEKEKIKKHLKKLSSDPYHSKSKVDIKKLKGRKHDMYRLRLGDYRFEYFIDEEKIWIDNAFKRERGYR
;
A
#
# COMPACT_ATOMS: atom_id res chain seq x y z
N MET A 1 -2.25 -7.68 7.48
CA MET A 1 -2.68 -8.75 6.57
C MET A 1 -2.65 -8.24 5.13
N VAL A 2 -2.34 -9.10 4.16
CA VAL A 2 -2.19 -8.72 2.74
C VAL A 2 -3.12 -9.58 1.89
N HIS A 3 -3.99 -8.95 1.09
CA HIS A 3 -4.91 -9.69 0.23
C HIS A 3 -4.13 -10.57 -0.78
N PRO A 4 -4.58 -11.81 -1.10
CA PRO A 4 -3.88 -12.71 -2.02
C PRO A 4 -3.52 -12.08 -3.37
N ARG A 5 -4.42 -11.25 -3.92
CA ARG A 5 -4.18 -10.48 -5.16
C ARG A 5 -2.97 -9.55 -5.07
N VAL A 6 -2.77 -8.92 -3.92
CA VAL A 6 -1.64 -8.02 -3.67
C VAL A 6 -0.36 -8.83 -3.55
N ARG A 7 -0.41 -10.00 -2.89
CA ARG A 7 0.74 -10.91 -2.82
C ARG A 7 1.21 -11.34 -4.21
N LYS A 8 0.27 -11.76 -5.06
CA LYS A 8 0.55 -12.11 -6.47
C LYS A 8 1.16 -10.92 -7.24
N PHE A 9 0.60 -9.72 -7.07
CA PHE A 9 1.14 -8.51 -7.68
C PHE A 9 2.57 -8.21 -7.25
N ILE A 10 2.89 -8.36 -5.96
CA ILE A 10 4.25 -8.16 -5.44
C ILE A 10 5.21 -9.18 -6.05
N ASP A 11 4.78 -10.45 -6.15
CA ASP A 11 5.59 -11.52 -6.73
C ASP A 11 5.87 -11.27 -8.23
N GLU A 12 4.90 -10.75 -8.97
CA GLU A 12 5.02 -10.41 -10.39
C GLU A 12 5.72 -9.05 -10.67
N SER A 13 5.90 -8.22 -9.65
CA SER A 13 6.41 -6.85 -9.83
C SER A 13 7.89 -6.75 -10.23
N GLY A 14 8.69 -7.80 -9.98
CA GLY A 14 10.15 -7.77 -10.13
C GLY A 14 10.90 -6.97 -9.06
N GLU A 15 10.20 -6.16 -8.25
CA GLU A 15 10.75 -5.33 -7.16
C GLU A 15 10.30 -5.79 -5.77
N LYS A 16 10.01 -7.09 -5.63
CA LYS A 16 9.48 -7.73 -4.42
C LYS A 16 10.20 -7.33 -3.14
N GLU A 17 11.52 -7.39 -3.11
CA GLU A 17 12.31 -7.11 -1.91
C GLU A 17 12.24 -5.63 -1.49
N LYS A 18 12.24 -4.72 -2.48
CA LYS A 18 12.05 -3.28 -2.22
C LYS A 18 10.66 -2.99 -1.68
N ILE A 19 9.62 -3.63 -2.24
CA ILE A 19 8.24 -3.48 -1.76
C ILE A 19 8.11 -3.99 -0.33
N LYS A 20 8.56 -5.22 -0.04
CA LYS A 20 8.52 -5.78 1.32
C LYS A 20 9.21 -4.88 2.34
N LYS A 21 10.37 -4.32 2.00
CA LYS A 21 11.10 -3.41 2.90
C LYS A 21 10.30 -2.15 3.24
N HIS A 22 9.52 -1.63 2.29
CA HIS A 22 8.66 -0.46 2.55
C HIS A 22 7.38 -0.84 3.30
N LEU A 23 6.76 -1.98 2.99
CA LEU A 23 5.62 -2.48 3.74
C LEU A 23 5.97 -2.77 5.20
N LYS A 24 7.17 -3.28 5.48
CA LYS A 24 7.67 -3.44 6.86
C LYS A 24 7.90 -2.12 7.58
N LYS A 25 8.20 -1.03 6.87
CA LYS A 25 8.27 0.31 7.47
C LYS A 25 6.88 0.88 7.74
N LEU A 26 5.92 0.57 6.88
CA LEU A 26 4.52 0.94 7.04
C LEU A 26 3.94 0.39 8.36
N SER A 27 4.33 -0.83 8.77
CA SER A 27 3.86 -1.41 10.04
C SER A 27 4.27 -0.63 11.30
N SER A 28 5.31 0.20 11.23
CA SER A 28 5.74 1.02 12.38
C SER A 28 5.02 2.36 12.47
N ASP A 29 4.51 2.89 11.35
CA ASP A 29 3.74 4.13 11.31
C ASP A 29 2.87 4.14 10.04
N PRO A 30 1.62 3.67 10.13
CA PRO A 30 0.75 3.52 8.98
C PRO A 30 -0.06 4.78 8.65
N TYR A 31 0.06 5.85 9.44
CA TYR A 31 -0.73 7.06 9.28
C TYR A 31 0.07 8.20 8.63
N HIS A 32 1.36 8.31 8.95
CA HIS A 32 2.17 9.48 8.59
C HIS A 32 3.21 9.19 7.51
N SER A 33 3.31 10.11 6.55
CA SER A 33 4.40 10.12 5.59
C SER A 33 5.73 10.39 6.31
N LYS A 34 6.62 9.40 6.34
CA LYS A 34 8.04 9.59 6.68
C LYS A 34 8.82 9.89 5.40
N SER A 35 10.04 10.46 5.48
CA SER A 35 10.87 10.92 4.35
C SER A 35 11.12 9.92 3.19
N LYS A 36 10.60 8.68 3.24
CA LYS A 36 10.70 7.66 2.18
C LYS A 36 9.37 6.95 1.88
N VAL A 37 8.26 7.40 2.45
CA VAL A 37 6.96 6.73 2.41
C VAL A 37 5.90 7.81 2.20
N ASP A 38 5.38 7.94 0.97
CA ASP A 38 4.32 8.90 0.64
C ASP A 38 2.95 8.25 0.89
N ILE A 39 2.32 8.61 2.02
CA ILE A 39 1.02 8.13 2.46
C ILE A 39 0.00 9.25 2.27
N LYS A 40 -1.11 8.92 1.62
CA LYS A 40 -2.24 9.83 1.44
C LYS A 40 -3.53 9.19 1.90
N LYS A 41 -4.26 9.86 2.79
CA LYS A 41 -5.63 9.46 3.14
C LYS A 41 -6.55 9.64 1.92
N LEU A 42 -7.32 8.60 1.59
CA LEU A 42 -8.31 8.63 0.51
C LEU A 42 -9.61 9.23 1.06
N LYS A 43 -10.14 10.24 0.37
CA LYS A 43 -11.42 10.88 0.71
C LYS A 43 -12.57 10.16 0.00
N GLY A 44 -13.77 10.17 0.61
CA GLY A 44 -14.98 9.64 -0.01
C GLY A 44 -15.17 8.12 0.09
N ARG A 45 -14.51 7.46 1.05
CA ARG A 45 -14.76 6.05 1.38
C ARG A 45 -15.48 5.96 2.73
N LYS A 46 -16.32 4.92 2.91
CA LYS A 46 -17.07 4.66 4.15
C LYS A 46 -16.15 4.36 5.34
N HIS A 47 -14.93 3.90 5.08
CA HIS A 47 -13.88 3.63 6.05
C HIS A 47 -12.63 4.46 5.75
N ASP A 48 -11.81 4.67 6.78
CA ASP A 48 -10.52 5.33 6.68
C ASP A 48 -9.54 4.50 5.84
N MET A 49 -9.51 4.78 4.54
CA MET A 49 -8.55 4.21 3.61
C MET A 49 -7.38 5.14 3.36
N TYR A 50 -6.23 4.54 3.15
CA TYR A 50 -4.96 5.19 2.90
C TYR A 50 -4.35 4.62 1.62
N ARG A 51 -3.53 5.43 0.96
CA ARG A 51 -2.76 5.04 -0.21
C ARG A 51 -1.29 5.26 0.05
N LEU A 52 -0.53 4.18 0.01
CA LEU A 52 0.93 4.22 -0.02
C LEU A 52 1.41 4.32 -1.47
N ARG A 53 2.27 5.29 -1.75
CA ARG A 53 2.95 5.46 -3.03
C ARG A 53 4.41 5.02 -2.88
N LEU A 54 4.80 4.09 -3.74
CA LEU A 54 6.14 3.52 -3.76
C LEU A 54 6.66 3.48 -5.20
N GLY A 55 7.26 4.58 -5.64
CA GLY A 55 7.65 4.75 -7.04
C GLY A 55 6.46 4.57 -7.98
N ASP A 56 6.54 3.55 -8.84
CA ASP A 56 5.47 3.21 -9.77
C ASP A 56 4.37 2.34 -9.18
N TYR A 57 4.49 1.89 -7.94
CA TYR A 57 3.46 1.11 -7.26
C TYR A 57 2.60 1.97 -6.35
N ARG A 58 1.30 1.67 -6.33
CA ARG A 58 0.34 2.19 -5.37
C ARG A 58 -0.23 1.02 -4.60
N PHE A 59 -0.36 1.17 -3.29
CA PHE A 59 -1.00 0.23 -2.40
C PHE A 59 -2.12 0.94 -1.67
N GLU A 60 -3.32 0.39 -1.69
CA GLU A 60 -4.44 0.89 -0.89
C GLU A 60 -4.62 -0.02 0.30
N TYR A 61 -4.72 0.59 1.48
CA TYR A 61 -4.83 -0.12 2.74
C TYR A 61 -5.76 0.61 3.70
N PHE A 62 -6.24 -0.10 4.69
CA PHE A 62 -6.97 0.45 5.83
C PHE A 62 -6.42 -0.16 7.12
N ILE A 63 -6.80 0.43 8.24
CA ILE A 63 -6.36 -0.02 9.56
C ILE A 63 -7.62 -0.42 10.32
N ASP A 64 -7.62 -1.64 10.85
CA ASP A 64 -8.74 -2.23 11.57
C ASP A 64 -8.19 -3.01 12.76
N GLU A 65 -8.67 -2.72 13.97
CA GLU A 65 -8.17 -3.30 15.22
C GLU A 65 -6.63 -3.29 15.32
N GLU A 66 -6.00 -2.15 15.03
CA GLU A 66 -4.53 -1.98 14.99
C GLU A 66 -3.79 -2.84 13.94
N LYS A 67 -4.51 -3.59 13.10
CA LYS A 67 -3.96 -4.38 12.00
C LYS A 67 -4.07 -3.59 10.72
N ILE A 68 -2.97 -3.57 9.95
CA ILE A 68 -2.95 -2.97 8.61
C ILE A 68 -3.44 -4.00 7.60
N TRP A 69 -4.44 -3.63 6.82
CA TRP A 69 -5.03 -4.45 5.76
C TRP A 69 -4.73 -3.86 4.40
N ILE A 70 -3.85 -4.51 3.63
CA ILE A 70 -3.57 -4.08 2.26
C ILE A 70 -4.58 -4.71 1.33
N ASP A 71 -5.50 -3.88 0.85
CA ASP A 71 -6.62 -4.29 0.03
C ASP A 71 -6.21 -4.42 -1.44
N ASN A 72 -5.53 -3.40 -2.00
CA ASN A 72 -5.24 -3.30 -3.43
C ASN A 72 -3.79 -2.90 -3.72
N ALA A 73 -3.29 -3.32 -4.89
CA ALA A 73 -1.97 -2.91 -5.39
C ALA A 73 -1.98 -2.80 -6.92
N PHE A 74 -1.41 -1.73 -7.46
CA PHE A 74 -1.39 -1.47 -8.90
C PHE A 74 -0.21 -0.56 -9.32
N LYS A 75 0.18 -0.64 -10.59
CA LYS A 75 1.19 0.25 -11.19
C LYS A 75 0.55 1.59 -11.61
N ARG A 76 1.33 2.67 -11.60
CA ARG A 76 0.92 4.03 -12.06
C ARG A 76 0.24 3.99 -13.41
N GLU A 77 0.90 3.32 -14.35
CA GLU A 77 0.59 3.36 -15.77
C GLU A 77 -0.65 2.52 -16.11
N ARG A 78 -1.13 1.67 -15.20
CA ARG A 78 -2.35 0.87 -15.34
C ARG A 78 -3.52 1.36 -14.48
N GLY A 79 -3.35 2.47 -13.75
CA GLY A 79 -4.34 2.95 -12.79
C GLY A 79 -5.63 3.52 -13.39
N TYR A 80 -5.71 3.64 -14.71
CA TYR A 80 -6.92 4.03 -15.44
C TYR A 80 -7.10 3.12 -16.65
N ARG A 81 -7.86 2.04 -16.48
CA ARG A 81 -8.60 1.39 -17.55
C ARG A 81 -9.93 0.91 -16.99
#